data_AF-A0A444PVI7-F1
#
_entry.id   AF-A0A444PVI7-F1
#
_cell.length_a   1.000
_cell.length_b   1.000
_cell.length_c   1.000
_cell.angle_alpha   90.00
_cell.angle_beta   90.00
_cell.angle_gamma   90.00
#
_symmetry.space_group_name_H-M   'P 1'
#
loop_
_entity.id
_entity.type
_entity.pdbx_description
1 polymer ?
#
loop_
_entity_poly.entity_id
_entity_poly.type
_entity_poly.pdbx_seq_one_letter_code
_entity_poly.pdbx_strand_id
1 'polypeptide(L)' 'MRLGTRWSVGATPPDAVPTELVDRVRLAEAALVREAADQTWTLTWLEGRPIATLDDGTTVTLDDAATSAGAEESDDDW' A
#
# COMPACT_ATOMS: atom_id res chain seq x y z
N MET A 1 -2.36 -11.47 20.18
CA MET A 1 -2.86 -11.16 18.83
C MET A 1 -2.55 -9.70 18.55
N ARG A 2 -1.43 -9.39 17.87
CA ARG A 2 -1.02 -8.01 17.58
C ARG A 2 -1.67 -7.64 16.25
N LEU A 3 -2.83 -6.99 16.34
CA LEU A 3 -3.65 -6.58 15.20
C LEU A 3 -2.79 -5.69 14.28
N GLY A 4 -2.55 -6.15 13.05
CA GLY A 4 -2.01 -5.30 11.98
C GLY A 4 -2.96 -4.12 11.79
N THR A 5 -2.38 -2.93 11.65
CA THR A 5 -3.16 -1.70 11.60
C THR A 5 -3.78 -1.57 10.21
N ARG A 6 -5.11 -1.46 10.11
CA ARG A 6 -5.81 -1.33 8.82
C ARG A 6 -6.67 -0.07 8.77
N TRP A 7 -6.75 0.58 7.61
CA TRP A 7 -7.57 1.77 7.36
C TRP A 7 -8.03 1.83 5.90
N SER A 8 -9.17 2.44 5.64
CA SER A 8 -9.69 2.58 4.27
C SER A 8 -8.88 3.61 3.46
N VAL A 9 -8.85 3.43 2.14
CA VAL A 9 -8.33 4.44 1.22
C VAL A 9 -9.04 5.78 1.45
N GLY A 10 -8.28 6.87 1.52
CA GLY A 10 -8.78 8.21 1.80
C GLY A 10 -9.03 8.51 3.28
N ALA A 11 -9.05 7.51 4.17
CA ALA A 11 -9.25 7.72 5.60
C ALA A 11 -8.03 8.38 6.27
N THR A 12 -8.17 8.72 7.56
CA THR A 12 -7.05 9.20 8.37
C THR A 12 -6.21 8.00 8.82
N PRO A 13 -4.93 7.90 8.42
CA PRO A 13 -4.07 6.84 8.90
C PRO A 13 -3.82 7.01 10.41
N PRO A 14 -3.77 5.90 11.17
CA PRO A 14 -3.52 5.93 12.60
C PRO A 14 -2.06 6.25 12.94
N ASP A 15 -1.81 6.74 14.16
CA ASP A 15 -0.51 7.21 14.67
C ASP A 15 0.64 6.18 14.59
N ALA A 16 0.30 4.90 14.48
CA ALA A 16 1.26 3.82 14.27
C ALA A 16 1.93 3.85 12.87
N VAL A 17 1.36 4.59 11.92
CA VAL A 17 1.88 4.74 10.56
C VAL A 17 2.83 5.95 10.54
N PRO A 18 4.11 5.77 10.17
CA PRO A 18 5.04 6.90 10.07
C PRO A 18 4.62 7.86 8.96
N THR A 19 4.75 9.16 9.22
CA THR A 19 4.34 10.24 8.30
C THR A 19 4.93 10.11 6.90
N GLU A 20 6.16 9.61 6.79
CA GLU A 20 6.84 9.38 5.51
C GLU A 20 6.13 8.31 4.66
N LEU A 21 5.55 7.28 5.31
CA LEU A 21 4.75 6.26 4.64
C LEU A 21 3.37 6.80 4.28
N VAL A 22 2.81 7.67 5.13
CA VAL A 22 1.53 8.36 4.85
C VAL A 22 1.62 9.17 3.55
N ASP A 23 2.71 9.92 3.35
CA ASP A 23 2.90 10.72 2.13
C ASP A 23 2.95 9.82 0.87
N ARG A 24 3.70 8.72 0.94
CA ARG A 24 3.77 7.71 -0.13
C ARG A 24 2.40 7.05 -0.39
N VAL A 25 1.66 6.71 0.66
CA VAL A 25 0.31 6.15 0.55
C VAL A 25 -0.61 7.14 -0.13
N ARG A 26 -0.60 8.42 0.27
CA ARG A 26 -1.39 9.49 -0.37
C ARG A 26 -1.06 9.66 -1.84
N LEU A 27 0.21 9.55 -2.22
CA LEU A 27 0.64 9.58 -3.62
C LEU A 27 0.09 8.37 -4.40
N ALA A 28 0.14 7.17 -3.81
CA ALA A 28 -0.47 5.98 -4.39
C ALA A 28 -2.01 6.11 -4.53
N GLU A 29 -2.68 6.67 -3.51
CA GLU A 29 -4.11 7.01 -3.54
C GLU A 29 -4.46 8.00 -4.64
N ALA A 30 -3.59 8.97 -4.93
CA ALA A 30 -3.78 9.91 -6.03
C ALA A 30 -3.61 9.25 -7.42
N ALA A 31 -2.84 8.17 -7.51
CA ALA A 31 -2.65 7.38 -8.73
C ALA A 31 -3.71 6.27 -8.91
N LEU A 32 -4.45 5.93 -7.85
CA LEU A 32 -5.49 4.91 -7.88
C LEU A 32 -6.69 5.33 -8.74
N VAL A 33 -7.19 4.40 -9.55
CA VAL A 33 -8.43 4.57 -10.33
C VAL A 33 -9.62 4.66 -9.38
N ARG A 34 -10.71 5.36 -9.77
CA ARG A 34 -11.90 5.56 -8.91
C ARG A 34 -12.47 4.28 -8.27
N GLU A 35 -12.31 3.13 -8.92
CA GLU A 35 -12.79 1.84 -8.43
C GLU A 35 -12.01 1.33 -7.21
N ALA A 36 -10.81 1.85 -6.96
CA ALA A 36 -9.99 1.46 -5.82
C ALA A 36 -10.25 2.27 -4.53
N ALA A 37 -11.19 3.21 -4.56
CA ALA A 37 -11.53 4.02 -3.39
C ALA A 37 -12.19 3.22 -2.25
N ASP A 38 -12.76 2.04 -2.54
CA ASP A 38 -13.38 1.16 -1.53
C ASP A 38 -12.36 0.23 -0.84
N GLN A 39 -11.10 0.25 -1.28
CA GLN A 39 -10.08 -0.66 -0.79
C GLN A 39 -9.55 -0.27 0.60
N THR A 40 -8.92 -1.24 1.26
CA THR A 40 -8.38 -1.09 2.60
C THR A 40 -6.87 -1.30 2.59
N TRP A 41 -6.15 -0.37 3.21
CA TRP A 41 -4.73 -0.47 3.52
C TRP A 41 -4.51 -1.32 4.76
N THR A 42 -3.49 -2.17 4.72
CA THR A 42 -3.01 -2.99 5.83
C THR A 42 -1.54 -2.70 6.07
N LEU A 43 -1.20 -2.22 7.27
CA LEU A 43 0.19 -2.03 7.71
C LEU A 43 0.74 -3.32 8.32
N THR A 44 1.87 -3.73 7.75
CA THR A 44 2.68 -4.84 8.24
C THR A 44 4.09 -4.34 8.54
N TRP A 45 4.75 -4.98 9.51
CA TRP A 45 6.15 -4.69 9.84
C TRP A 45 6.99 -5.90 9.44
N LEU A 46 7.80 -5.76 8.40
CA LEU A 46 8.68 -6.82 7.92
C LEU A 46 10.12 -6.43 8.20
N GLU A 47 10.80 -7.21 9.04
CA GLU A 47 12.20 -6.95 9.45
C GLU A 47 12.40 -5.55 10.06
N GLY A 48 11.37 -5.03 10.75
CA GLY A 48 11.38 -3.69 11.34
C GLY A 48 11.05 -2.56 10.37
N ARG A 49 10.70 -2.88 9.11
CA ARG A 49 10.28 -1.90 8.10
C ARG A 49 8.77 -1.86 7.97
N PRO A 50 8.15 -0.67 7.93
CA PRO A 50 6.72 -0.51 7.74
C PRO A 50 6.36 -0.68 6.25
N ILE A 51 5.41 -1.58 5.98
CA ILE A 51 4.93 -1.90 4.63
C ILE A 51 3.40 -1.76 4.64
N ALA A 52 2.86 -0.89 3.81
CA ALA A 52 1.43 -0.72 3.61
C ALA A 52 1.00 -1.48 2.36
N THR A 53 0.13 -2.48 2.52
CA THR A 53 -0.41 -3.27 1.40
C THR A 53 -1.89 -2.96 1.23
N LEU A 54 -2.30 -2.69 0.00
CA LEU A 54 -3.67 -2.48 -0.40
C LEU A 54 -4.33 -3.82 -0.77
N ASP A 55 -5.65 -3.89 -0.65
CA ASP A 55 -6.44 -5.08 -0.98
C ASP A 55 -6.22 -5.61 -2.41
N ASP A 56 -5.98 -4.72 -3.38
CA ASP A 56 -5.65 -5.05 -4.79
C ASP A 56 -4.23 -5.62 -4.99
N GLY A 57 -3.41 -5.66 -3.94
CA GLY A 57 -2.03 -6.16 -3.99
C GLY A 57 -0.97 -5.06 -4.14
N THR A 58 -1.39 -3.81 -4.39
CA THR A 58 -0.49 -2.64 -4.38
C THR A 58 0.22 -2.54 -3.03
N THR A 59 1.54 -2.51 -3.04
CA THR A 59 2.35 -2.39 -1.82
C THR A 59 3.14 -1.10 -1.82
N VAL A 60 3.26 -0.44 -0.67
CA VAL A 60 3.97 0.82 -0.46
C VAL A 60 4.94 0.65 0.72
N THR A 61 6.21 0.99 0.50
CA THR A 61 7.31 0.88 1.49
C THR A 61 8.23 2.10 1.41
N LEU A 62 8.95 2.38 2.50
CA LEU A 62 9.94 3.47 2.59
C LEU A 62 11.26 3.13 1.90
N ASP A 63 11.63 1.85 1.87
CA ASP A 63 12.86 1.35 1.23
C ASP A 63 12.60 1.28 -0.29
N ASP A 64 13.03 2.34 -0.98
CA ASP A 64 13.15 2.55 -2.43
C ASP A 64 12.12 1.89 -3.38
N ALA A 65 11.27 2.74 -3.98
CA ALA A 65 10.42 2.48 -5.14
C ALA A 65 9.41 1.32 -5.04
N ALA A 66 8.27 1.55 -4.38
CA ALA A 66 7.12 0.67 -4.54
C ALA A 66 6.27 1.15 -5.74
N THR A 67 6.55 0.59 -6.93
CA THR A 67 5.60 0.53 -8.04
C THR A 67 5.75 -0.83 -8.69
N SER A 68 5.07 -1.81 -8.12
CA SER A 68 4.61 -2.99 -8.86
C SER A 68 3.09 -2.87 -8.92
N ALA A 69 2.62 -1.87 -9.68
CA ALA A 69 1.32 -2.03 -10.32
C ALA A 69 1.50 -3.19 -11.27
N GLY A 70 0.68 -4.24 -11.16
CA GLY A 70 0.72 -5.40 -12.03
C GLY A 70 0.56 -4.99 -13.49
N ALA A 71 1.68 -4.66 -14.14
CA ALA A 71 1.80 -4.72 -15.58
C ALA A 71 1.89 -6.21 -15.89
N GLU A 72 0.72 -6.78 -16.14
CA GLU A 72 0.48 -7.82 -17.13
C GLU A 72 1.65 -8.78 -17.26
N GLU A 73 1.50 -9.93 -16.61
CA GLU A 73 2.14 -11.19 -16.97
C GLU A 73 1.96 -11.40 -18.49
N SER A 74 2.80 -10.78 -19.32
CA SER A 74 3.01 -11.24 -20.68
C SER A 74 3.85 -12.49 -20.50
N ASP A 75 3.12 -13.57 -20.24
CA ASP A 75 3.43 -14.92 -20.67
C ASP A 75 3.88 -14.85 -22.14
N ASP A 76 5.16 -14.56 -22.37
CA ASP A 76 5.81 -14.89 -23.63
C ASP A 76 6.35 -16.31 -23.44
N ASP A 77 5.43 -17.26 -23.55
CA ASP A 77 5.69 -18.66 -23.84
C ASP A 77 6.43 -18.73 -25.19
N TRP A 78 7.69 -19.14 -25.16
CA TRP A 78 8.46 -19.52 -26.34
C TRP A 78 9.31 -20.76 -26.11
#